data_AF-A0A2E7JCP5-F1
#
_entry.id   AF-A0A2E7JCP5-F1
#
_cell.length_a   1.000
_cell.length_b   1.000
_cell.length_c   1.000
_cell.angle_alpha   90.00
_cell.angle_beta   90.00
_cell.angle_gamma   90.00
#
_symmetry.space_group_name_H-M   'P 1'
#
loop_
_entity.id
_entity.type
_entity.pdbx_description
1 polymer ?
#
loop_
_entity_poly.entity_id
_entity_poly.type
_entity_poly.pdbx_seq_one_letter_code
_entity_poly.pdbx_strand_id
1 'polypeptide(L)'
;MRGLFGLLCLLLCLGAHAREPLTVIYDSGDTLPLEPYLPKRAPQEKPTAQDANRQLPFKLPITTPSMQPGKVTVTPKALRYLQRPLFLVGSDQKSRDWLAEKRELLIRIGAVGLLIEARDRQEIEAVLTIAEGLRLVPASAEGFATKLGLSHYPILLSKEGWEQ
;
A
#
# COMPACT_ATOMS: atom_id res chain seq x y z
N MET A 1 -28.06 49.82 21.27
CA MET A 1 -28.80 49.05 20.24
C MET A 1 -28.00 48.73 18.96
N ARG A 2 -26.66 48.84 18.93
CA ARG A 2 -25.86 48.57 17.71
C ARG A 2 -25.29 47.14 17.62
N GLY A 3 -25.21 46.41 18.75
CA GLY A 3 -24.70 45.03 18.79
C GLY A 3 -25.74 43.94 18.47
N LEU A 4 -27.03 44.23 18.67
CA LEU A 4 -28.11 43.26 18.44
C LEU A 4 -28.33 42.99 16.93
N PHE A 5 -28.11 44.01 16.09
CA PHE A 5 -28.24 43.89 14.63
C PHE A 5 -27.11 43.07 14.01
N GLY A 6 -25.89 43.13 14.57
CA GLY A 6 -24.76 42.31 14.14
C GLY A 6 -24.91 40.83 14.52
N LEU A 7 -25.45 40.55 15.71
CA LEU A 7 -25.70 39.19 16.17
C LEU A 7 -26.85 38.53 15.38
N LEU A 8 -27.87 39.31 14.99
CA LEU A 8 -28.98 38.85 14.16
C LEU A 8 -28.53 38.47 12.74
N CYS A 9 -27.61 39.25 12.12
CA CYS A 9 -27.01 38.89 10.83
C CYS A 9 -26.16 37.62 10.88
N LEU A 10 -25.43 37.37 11.98
CA LEU A 10 -24.58 36.19 12.12
C LEU A 10 -25.39 34.88 12.28
N LEU A 11 -26.58 34.96 12.92
CA LEU A 11 -27.49 33.82 13.10
C LEU A 11 -28.24 33.44 11.80
N LEU A 12 -28.47 34.39 10.89
CA LEU A 12 -29.15 34.14 9.61
C LEU A 12 -28.30 33.35 8.59
N CYS A 13 -26.97 33.38 8.71
CA CYS A 13 -26.07 32.69 7.77
C CYS A 13 -25.88 31.19 8.05
N LEU A 14 -26.32 30.67 9.20
CA LEU A 14 -26.09 29.26 9.58
C LEU A 14 -27.10 28.25 8.99
N GLY A 15 -28.12 28.72 8.25
CA GLY A 15 -29.24 27.89 7.79
C GLY A 15 -29.20 27.38 6.35
N ALA A 16 -28.16 27.69 5.57
CA ALA A 16 -28.09 27.30 4.16
C ALA A 16 -27.62 25.83 4.01
N HIS A 17 -28.48 24.87 4.37
CA HIS A 17 -28.32 23.50 3.92
C HIS A 17 -28.68 23.43 2.44
N ALA A 18 -27.68 23.48 1.56
CA ALA A 18 -27.82 23.10 0.17
C ALA A 18 -28.11 21.59 0.08
N ARG A 19 -29.38 21.20 0.26
CA ARG A 19 -29.89 19.91 -0.17
C ARG A 19 -30.49 20.10 -1.54
N GLU A 20 -29.64 20.14 -2.55
CA GLU A 20 -30.12 20.06 -3.91
C GLU A 20 -30.62 18.62 -4.13
N PRO A 21 -31.91 18.42 -4.43
CA PRO A 21 -32.41 17.09 -4.74
C PRO A 21 -31.72 16.60 -6.01
N LEU A 22 -31.44 15.30 -6.05
CA LEU A 22 -30.84 14.66 -7.21
C LEU A 22 -31.74 14.94 -8.42
N THR A 23 -31.24 15.78 -9.33
CA THR A 23 -31.98 16.19 -10.52
C THR A 23 -31.52 15.32 -11.67
N VAL A 24 -32.45 14.52 -12.21
CA VAL A 24 -32.20 13.72 -13.40
C VAL A 24 -32.09 14.69 -14.58
N ILE A 25 -30.88 14.88 -15.08
CA ILE A 25 -30.58 15.80 -16.19
C ILE A 25 -31.27 15.35 -17.47
N TYR A 26 -31.29 14.03 -17.71
CA TYR A 26 -31.97 13.41 -18.85
C TYR A 26 -32.03 11.89 -18.63
N ASP A 27 -33.19 11.29 -18.88
CA ASP A 27 -33.38 9.84 -19.01
C ASP A 27 -34.13 9.62 -20.34
N SER A 28 -33.52 8.85 -21.25
CA SER A 28 -34.11 8.59 -22.56
C SER A 28 -35.32 7.66 -22.50
N GLY A 29 -35.58 6.99 -21.38
CA GLY A 29 -36.62 5.96 -21.25
C GLY A 29 -36.27 4.64 -21.96
N ASP A 30 -35.39 4.68 -22.96
CA ASP A 30 -34.83 3.52 -23.66
C ASP A 30 -33.62 2.88 -22.93
N THR A 31 -33.70 2.75 -21.60
CA THR A 31 -32.65 2.09 -20.80
C THR A 31 -33.02 0.64 -20.52
N LEU A 32 -32.01 -0.22 -20.47
CA LEU A 32 -32.18 -1.61 -20.03
C LEU A 32 -31.76 -1.73 -18.56
N PRO A 33 -32.49 -2.50 -17.73
CA PRO A 33 -32.06 -2.84 -16.39
C PRO A 33 -30.65 -3.46 -16.40
N LEU A 34 -29.77 -3.04 -15.50
CA LEU A 34 -28.40 -3.57 -15.40
C LEU A 34 -28.38 -4.96 -14.76
N GLU A 35 -29.39 -5.29 -13.96
CA GLU A 35 -29.57 -6.53 -13.21
C GLU A 35 -29.22 -7.82 -13.98
N PRO A 36 -29.70 -8.07 -15.22
CA PRO A 36 -29.35 -9.25 -15.99
C PRO A 36 -27.88 -9.34 -16.41
N TYR A 37 -27.15 -8.22 -16.39
CA TYR A 37 -25.73 -8.14 -16.74
C TYR A 37 -24.81 -8.07 -15.51
N LEU A 38 -25.37 -7.97 -14.31
CA LEU A 38 -24.59 -8.06 -13.09
C LEU A 38 -24.08 -9.51 -12.95
N PRO A 39 -22.77 -9.71 -12.71
CA PRO A 39 -22.29 -11.04 -12.35
C PRO A 39 -23.04 -11.49 -11.09
N LYS A 40 -23.52 -12.75 -11.07
CA LYS A 40 -24.05 -13.37 -9.85
C LYS A 40 -22.97 -13.23 -8.78
N ARG A 41 -23.17 -12.30 -7.85
CA ARG A 41 -22.32 -12.20 -6.66
C ARG A 41 -22.43 -13.56 -5.98
N ALA A 42 -21.30 -14.27 -5.84
CA ALA A 42 -21.24 -15.37 -4.90
C ALA A 42 -21.82 -14.86 -3.56
N PRO A 43 -22.58 -15.68 -2.81
CA PRO A 43 -23.07 -15.29 -1.51
C PRO A 43 -21.93 -14.62 -0.75
N GLN A 44 -22.06 -13.32 -0.51
CA GLN A 44 -21.19 -12.67 0.44
C GLN A 44 -21.60 -13.29 1.76
N GLU A 45 -20.78 -14.22 2.26
CA GLU A 45 -20.82 -14.58 3.66
C GLU A 45 -20.77 -13.26 4.41
N LYS A 46 -21.90 -12.86 5.01
CA LYS A 46 -21.91 -11.74 5.93
C LYS A 46 -20.85 -12.10 6.97
N PRO A 47 -19.78 -11.30 7.15
CA PRO A 47 -18.80 -11.60 8.17
C PRO A 47 -19.55 -11.64 9.49
N THR A 48 -19.70 -12.84 10.05
CA THR A 48 -20.21 -12.99 11.40
C THR A 48 -19.23 -12.23 12.27
N ALA A 49 -19.70 -11.29 13.10
CA ALA A 49 -18.86 -10.39 13.89
C ALA A 49 -17.90 -11.10 14.88
N GLN A 50 -17.88 -12.44 14.89
CA GLN A 50 -16.96 -13.29 15.64
C GLN A 50 -15.69 -13.72 14.87
N ASP A 51 -15.59 -13.49 13.57
CA ASP A 51 -14.35 -13.69 12.78
C ASP A 51 -13.45 -12.44 12.74
N ALA A 52 -13.67 -11.50 13.67
CA ALA A 52 -12.71 -10.43 13.95
C ALA A 52 -11.41 -10.94 14.62
N ASN A 53 -11.15 -12.25 14.59
CA ASN A 53 -9.86 -12.82 14.92
C ASN A 53 -8.86 -12.53 13.78
N ARG A 54 -8.41 -11.26 13.71
CA ARG A 54 -7.24 -10.72 12.98
C ARG A 54 -6.64 -11.68 11.95
N GLN A 55 -7.38 -11.93 10.86
CA GLN A 55 -6.75 -12.49 9.67
C GLN A 55 -5.79 -11.42 9.16
N LEU A 56 -4.49 -11.73 9.21
CA LEU A 56 -3.47 -10.84 8.66
C LEU A 56 -3.77 -10.63 7.18
N PRO A 57 -3.47 -9.44 6.63
CA PRO A 57 -3.64 -9.21 5.19
C PRO A 57 -2.65 -10.02 4.33
N PHE A 58 -1.81 -10.87 4.95
CA PHE A 58 -0.79 -11.71 4.31
C PHE A 58 -0.75 -13.10 4.96
N LYS A 59 -0.28 -14.09 4.20
CA LYS A 59 -0.06 -15.46 4.67
C LYS A 59 1.38 -15.62 5.18
N LEU A 60 1.55 -16.39 6.25
CA LEU A 60 2.85 -16.77 6.80
C LEU A 60 3.19 -18.22 6.40
N PRO A 61 4.48 -18.56 6.25
CA PRO A 61 5.60 -17.63 6.17
C PRO A 61 5.55 -16.80 4.88
N ILE A 62 6.14 -15.62 4.91
CA ILE A 62 6.35 -14.82 3.69
C ILE A 62 7.63 -15.32 3.06
N THR A 63 7.56 -15.70 1.78
CA THR A 63 8.72 -16.20 1.05
C THR A 63 8.73 -15.64 -0.38
N THR A 64 9.94 -15.47 -0.90
CA THR A 64 10.21 -15.18 -2.32
C THR A 64 11.23 -16.21 -2.80
N PRO A 65 10.79 -17.40 -3.24
CA PRO A 65 11.67 -18.52 -3.56
C PRO A 65 12.80 -18.21 -4.55
N SER A 66 12.59 -17.26 -5.47
CA SER A 66 13.61 -16.86 -6.43
C SER A 66 14.75 -16.02 -5.84
N MET A 67 14.67 -15.61 -4.57
CA MET A 67 15.59 -14.68 -3.94
C MET A 67 16.18 -15.20 -2.62
N GLN A 68 17.45 -14.91 -2.35
CA GLN A 68 18.15 -15.28 -1.12
C GLN A 68 18.94 -14.10 -0.53
N PRO A 69 19.24 -14.08 0.78
CA PRO A 69 20.15 -13.09 1.34
C PRO A 69 21.51 -13.16 0.66
N GLY A 70 22.01 -12.06 0.11
CA GLY A 70 23.24 -12.08 -0.69
C GLY A 70 23.75 -10.71 -1.07
N LYS A 71 24.88 -10.66 -1.77
CA LYS A 71 25.41 -9.39 -2.28
C LYS A 71 24.74 -9.12 -3.62
N VAL A 72 24.22 -7.92 -3.81
CA VAL A 72 23.66 -7.49 -5.09
C VAL A 72 24.75 -6.84 -5.92
N THR A 73 24.91 -7.29 -7.17
CA THR A 73 25.73 -6.58 -8.15
C THR A 73 24.92 -5.41 -8.71
N VAL A 74 25.47 -4.19 -8.62
CA VAL A 74 24.86 -3.00 -9.22
C VAL A 74 24.62 -3.26 -10.69
N THR A 75 23.37 -3.21 -11.13
CA THR A 75 22.98 -3.53 -12.50
C THR A 75 22.19 -2.37 -13.08
N PRO A 76 22.75 -1.66 -14.06
CA PRO A 76 21.99 -0.68 -14.83
C PRO A 76 20.91 -1.39 -15.65
N LYS A 77 19.64 -1.12 -15.38
CA LYS A 77 18.50 -1.66 -16.13
C LYS A 77 17.35 -0.67 -16.04
N ALA A 78 16.94 -0.12 -17.18
CA ALA A 78 15.89 0.89 -17.20
C ALA A 78 14.52 0.31 -16.78
N LEU A 79 14.06 0.65 -15.58
CA LEU A 79 12.73 0.31 -15.07
C LEU A 79 11.76 1.48 -15.33
N ARG A 80 11.47 1.75 -16.61
CA ARG A 80 10.75 2.96 -17.06
C ARG A 80 9.37 3.18 -16.42
N TYR A 81 8.72 2.09 -16.01
CA TYR A 81 7.38 2.12 -15.40
C TYR A 81 7.41 2.14 -13.87
N LEU A 82 8.59 2.12 -13.25
CA LEU A 82 8.74 2.21 -11.81
C LEU A 82 8.50 3.66 -11.36
N GLN A 83 7.34 3.90 -10.75
CA GLN A 83 6.93 5.25 -10.37
C GLN A 83 7.69 5.79 -9.14
N ARG A 84 8.08 4.90 -8.22
CA ARG A 84 8.81 5.23 -6.99
C ARG A 84 9.87 4.18 -6.73
N PRO A 85 11.02 4.54 -6.11
CA PRO A 85 12.00 3.54 -5.70
C PRO A 85 11.36 2.48 -4.80
N LEU A 86 11.74 1.22 -5.02
CA LEU A 86 11.23 0.07 -4.29
C LEU A 86 12.40 -0.64 -3.64
N PHE A 87 12.37 -0.87 -2.33
CA PHE A 87 13.37 -1.70 -1.67
C PHE A 87 12.78 -3.04 -1.23
N LEU A 88 13.59 -4.09 -1.29
CA LEU A 88 13.22 -5.44 -0.85
C LEU A 88 14.15 -5.84 0.28
N VAL A 89 13.58 -6.30 1.39
CA VAL A 89 14.30 -6.73 2.60
C VAL A 89 13.64 -8.02 3.13
N GLY A 90 14.42 -8.88 3.78
CA GLY A 90 13.91 -9.99 4.58
C GLY A 90 14.01 -9.71 6.07
N SER A 91 13.75 -10.74 6.87
CA SER A 91 13.86 -10.70 8.33
C SER A 91 15.25 -11.02 8.88
N ASP A 92 16.14 -11.49 8.00
CA ASP A 92 17.52 -11.88 8.32
C ASP A 92 18.39 -10.69 8.76
N GLN A 93 19.49 -10.99 9.45
CA GLN A 93 20.39 -9.97 10.00
C GLN A 93 20.91 -9.00 8.94
N LYS A 94 21.26 -9.48 7.73
CA LYS A 94 21.84 -8.64 6.68
C LYS A 94 20.83 -7.61 6.19
N SER A 95 19.57 -8.03 6.04
CA SER A 95 18.47 -7.14 5.68
C SER A 95 18.21 -6.09 6.76
N ARG A 96 18.26 -6.48 8.05
CA ARG A 96 18.07 -5.56 9.18
C ARG A 96 19.17 -4.51 9.27
N ASP A 97 20.43 -4.92 9.13
CA ASP A 97 21.58 -4.02 9.16
C ASP A 97 21.53 -3.02 8.00
N TRP A 98 21.26 -3.53 6.80
CA TRP A 98 21.11 -2.70 5.60
C TRP A 98 19.97 -1.69 5.73
N LEU A 99 18.81 -2.12 6.24
CA LEU A 99 17.65 -1.25 6.42
C LEU A 99 17.95 -0.15 7.44
N ALA A 100 18.61 -0.48 8.55
CA ALA A 100 19.02 0.49 9.56
C ALA A 100 20.01 1.53 8.99
N GLU A 101 21.00 1.09 8.21
CA GLU A 101 21.98 1.96 7.57
C GLU A 101 21.35 2.90 6.52
N LYS A 102 20.43 2.37 5.69
CA LYS A 102 19.86 3.09 4.55
C LYS A 102 18.57 3.84 4.88
N ARG A 103 18.00 3.67 6.09
CA ARG A 103 16.68 4.21 6.48
C ARG A 103 16.49 5.68 6.09
N GLU A 104 17.42 6.55 6.49
CA GLU A 104 17.35 7.99 6.22
C GLU A 104 17.35 8.33 4.72
N LEU A 105 18.15 7.58 3.93
CA LEU A 105 18.16 7.71 2.49
C LEU A 105 16.82 7.27 1.89
N LEU A 106 16.31 6.10 2.31
CA LEU A 106 15.04 5.53 1.83
C LEU A 106 13.86 6.48 2.11
N ILE A 107 13.84 7.12 3.29
CA ILE A 107 12.85 8.16 3.65
C ILE A 107 12.97 9.34 2.69
N ARG A 108 14.19 9.86 2.51
CA ARG A 108 14.46 11.04 1.68
C ARG A 108 14.03 10.85 0.22
N ILE A 109 14.26 9.68 -0.35
CA ILE A 109 13.89 9.38 -1.74
C ILE A 109 12.44 8.89 -1.89
N GLY A 110 11.68 8.82 -0.80
CA GLY A 110 10.29 8.36 -0.80
C GLY A 110 10.13 6.91 -1.26
N ALA A 111 11.09 6.05 -0.91
CA ALA A 111 11.06 4.65 -1.29
C ALA A 111 9.94 3.89 -0.56
N VAL A 112 9.37 2.90 -1.24
CA VAL A 112 8.42 1.95 -0.65
C VAL A 112 9.14 0.62 -0.45
N GLY A 113 8.86 -0.05 0.66
CA GLY A 113 9.49 -1.31 1.03
C GLY A 113 8.56 -2.50 0.87
N LEU A 114 9.14 -3.64 0.47
CA LEU A 114 8.54 -4.96 0.64
C LEU A 114 9.38 -5.80 1.61
N LEU A 115 8.71 -6.36 2.61
CA LEU A 115 9.26 -7.41 3.45
C LEU A 115 8.94 -8.76 2.78
N ILE A 116 9.95 -9.34 2.14
CA ILE A 116 9.81 -10.44 1.17
C ILE A 116 10.13 -11.82 1.76
N GLU A 117 10.66 -11.85 2.98
CA GLU A 117 10.98 -13.04 3.76
C GLU A 117 10.73 -12.75 5.24
N ALA A 118 9.91 -13.58 5.90
CA ALA A 118 9.72 -13.62 7.34
C ALA A 118 8.96 -14.89 7.74
N ARG A 119 9.35 -15.54 8.84
CA ARG A 119 8.76 -16.80 9.31
C ARG A 119 7.48 -16.59 10.08
N ASP A 120 7.44 -15.55 10.92
CA ASP A 120 6.34 -15.30 11.84
C ASP A 120 6.10 -13.79 12.07
N ARG A 121 5.12 -13.48 12.93
CA ARG A 121 4.77 -12.10 13.26
C ARG A 121 5.88 -11.38 14.02
N GLN A 122 6.62 -12.06 14.88
CA GLN A 122 7.65 -11.43 15.71
C GLN A 122 8.78 -10.89 14.83
N GLU A 123 9.17 -11.66 13.81
CA GLU A 123 10.15 -11.22 12.82
C GLU A 123 9.66 -10.02 12.01
N ILE A 124 8.38 -10.01 11.61
CA ILE A 124 7.79 -8.88 10.90
C ILE A 124 7.83 -7.62 11.76
N GLU A 125 7.37 -7.69 13.01
CA GLU A 125 7.36 -6.54 13.93
C GLU A 125 8.78 -6.01 14.19
N ALA A 126 9.77 -6.90 14.30
CA ALA A 126 11.17 -6.51 14.46
C ALA A 126 11.68 -5.69 13.27
N VAL A 127 11.36 -6.10 12.03
CA VAL A 127 11.76 -5.33 10.84
C VAL A 127 10.96 -4.03 10.73
N LEU A 128 9.65 -4.04 11.01
CA LEU A 128 8.80 -2.85 10.99
C LEU A 128 9.28 -1.78 11.97
N THR A 129 9.79 -2.19 13.13
CA THR A 129 10.40 -1.28 14.13
C THR A 129 11.62 -0.57 13.55
N ILE A 130 12.48 -1.28 12.81
CA ILE A 130 13.64 -0.67 12.13
C ILE A 130 13.18 0.25 10.99
N ALA A 131 12.11 -0.12 10.29
CA ALA A 131 11.53 0.62 9.18
C ALA A 131 10.63 1.81 9.60
N GLU A 132 10.63 2.22 10.87
CA GLU A 132 9.79 3.33 11.31
C GLU A 132 9.97 4.58 10.43
N GLY A 133 8.86 5.20 9.99
CA GLY A 133 8.89 6.31 9.04
C GLY A 133 8.97 5.91 7.55
N LEU A 134 9.20 4.63 7.25
CA LEU A 134 9.09 4.05 5.91
C LEU A 134 7.75 3.33 5.73
N ARG A 135 7.27 3.31 4.48
CA ARG A 135 6.15 2.45 4.10
C ARG A 135 6.68 1.07 3.76
N LEU A 136 6.64 0.14 4.71
CA LEU A 136 7.05 -1.27 4.52
C LEU A 136 5.84 -2.19 4.55
N VAL A 137 5.65 -3.00 3.50
CA VAL A 137 4.52 -3.93 3.38
C VAL A 137 5.02 -5.38 3.33
N PRO A 138 4.52 -6.28 4.19
CA PRO A 138 4.83 -7.71 4.09
C PRO A 138 4.14 -8.34 2.89
N ALA A 139 4.92 -8.79 1.90
CA ALA A 139 4.42 -9.46 0.70
C ALA A 139 5.57 -10.12 -0.09
N SER A 140 5.25 -11.20 -0.82
CA SER A 140 6.19 -11.83 -1.74
C SER A 140 6.51 -10.94 -2.94
N ALA A 141 7.77 -10.95 -3.39
CA ALA A 141 8.22 -10.27 -4.61
C ALA A 141 8.30 -11.19 -5.83
N GLU A 142 7.95 -12.48 -5.69
CA GLU A 142 8.17 -13.54 -6.67
C GLU A 142 7.70 -13.18 -8.09
N GLY A 143 6.51 -12.59 -8.19
CA GLY A 143 5.88 -12.26 -9.47
C GLY A 143 6.69 -11.32 -10.37
N PHE A 144 7.52 -10.44 -9.79
CA PHE A 144 8.41 -9.56 -10.56
C PHE A 144 9.89 -9.90 -10.38
N ALA A 145 10.30 -10.50 -9.26
CA ALA A 145 11.68 -10.92 -9.03
C ALA A 145 12.16 -11.89 -10.11
N THR A 146 11.36 -12.91 -10.44
CA THR A 146 11.68 -13.87 -11.49
C THR A 146 11.73 -13.22 -12.88
N LYS A 147 10.83 -12.28 -13.19
CA LYS A 147 10.83 -11.57 -14.48
C LYS A 147 12.04 -10.64 -14.66
N LEU A 148 12.50 -10.06 -13.56
CA LEU A 148 13.65 -9.16 -13.56
C LEU A 148 14.98 -9.89 -13.45
N GLY A 149 14.97 -11.17 -13.03
CA GLY A 149 16.16 -11.96 -12.77
C GLY A 149 16.82 -11.61 -11.43
N LEU A 150 16.04 -11.14 -10.45
CA LEU A 150 16.54 -10.80 -9.13
C LEU A 150 16.75 -12.08 -8.32
N SER A 151 17.98 -12.28 -7.84
CA SER A 151 18.38 -13.46 -7.08
C SER A 151 18.79 -13.16 -5.64
N HIS A 152 19.10 -11.90 -5.32
CA HIS A 152 19.61 -11.52 -4.00
C HIS A 152 18.89 -10.30 -3.42
N TYR A 153 18.82 -10.28 -2.08
CA TYR A 153 18.39 -9.15 -1.26
C TYR A 153 19.34 -8.99 -0.04
N PRO A 154 19.32 -7.87 0.69
CA PRO A 154 18.51 -6.65 0.50
C PRO A 154 18.91 -5.85 -0.75
N ILE A 155 17.97 -5.12 -1.35
CA ILE A 155 18.14 -4.41 -2.62
C ILE A 155 17.25 -3.19 -2.74
N LEU A 156 17.74 -2.12 -3.39
CA LEU A 156 16.99 -0.95 -3.82
C LEU A 156 16.85 -0.97 -5.35
N LEU A 157 15.62 -0.87 -5.84
CA LEU A 157 15.28 -0.71 -7.24
C LEU A 157 14.92 0.75 -7.51
N SER A 158 15.53 1.33 -8.54
CA SER A 158 15.26 2.68 -9.05
C SER A 158 14.90 2.64 -10.54
N LYS A 159 14.70 3.79 -11.17
CA LYS A 159 14.42 3.84 -12.62
C LYS A 159 15.63 3.43 -13.45
N GLU A 160 16.82 3.58 -12.88
CA GLU A 160 18.11 3.35 -13.51
C GLU A 160 18.58 1.90 -13.39
N GLY A 161 18.04 1.14 -12.43
CA GLY A 161 18.46 -0.24 -12.19
C GLY A 161 18.25 -0.65 -10.74
N TRP A 162 19.17 -1.46 -10.22
CA TRP A 162 19.17 -1.83 -8.82
C TRP A 162 20.57 -1.90 -8.22
N GLU A 163 20.61 -1.65 -6.91
CA GLU A 163 21.81 -1.54 -6.08
C GLU A 163 21.52 -1.94 -4.63
N GLN A 164 22.54 -1.93 -3.78
CA GLN A 164 22.44 -2.20 -2.34
C GLN A 164 22.91 -0.97 -1.54
#